data_AF-A0A0K8PF53-F1
#
_entry.id   AF-A0A0K8PF53-F1
#
_cell.length_a   1.000
_cell.length_b   1.000
_cell.length_c   1.000
_cell.angle_alpha   90.00
_cell.angle_beta   90.00
_cell.angle_gamma   90.00
#
_symmetry.space_group_name_H-M   'P 1'
#
loop_
_entity.id
_entity.type
_entity.pdbx_description
1 polymer ?
#
loop_
_entity_poly.entity_id
_entity_poly.type
_entity_poly.pdbx_seq_one_letter_code
_entity_poly.pdbx_strand_id
1 'polypeptide(L)'
;MTMTRCRRWDVGAFKTACRAVAFAASPPQAGVPLADFTSPPAWADAFELGGFRLLDIGELIIPLAAADTSELAEAELEQVRYWRPGTVGELMFN
;
A
#
# COMPACT_ATOMS: atom_id res chain seq x y z
N MET A 1 -5.86 -16.96 20.39
CA MET A 1 -5.07 -16.06 19.51
C MET A 1 -5.66 -16.15 18.12
N THR A 2 -6.61 -15.27 17.80
CA THR A 2 -7.29 -15.27 16.51
C THR A 2 -6.49 -14.35 15.60
N MET A 3 -5.75 -14.92 14.65
CA MET A 3 -5.12 -14.13 13.58
C MET A 3 -6.23 -13.53 12.73
N THR A 4 -6.52 -12.25 12.93
CA THR A 4 -7.42 -11.49 12.06
C THR A 4 -6.75 -11.39 10.71
N ARG A 5 -7.16 -12.26 9.78
CA ARG A 5 -6.71 -12.27 8.38
C ARG A 5 -7.09 -10.90 7.79
N CYS A 6 -6.11 -10.04 7.45
CA CYS A 6 -6.31 -8.83 6.66
C CYS A 6 -7.05 -9.24 5.37
N ARG A 7 -8.38 -9.09 5.32
CA ARG A 7 -9.18 -9.37 4.13
C ARG A 7 -9.33 -8.07 3.35
N ARG A 8 -8.78 -8.09 2.14
CA ARG A 8 -9.15 -7.33 0.94
C ARG A 8 -9.50 -5.84 1.15
N TRP A 9 -8.45 -5.01 1.05
CA TRP A 9 -8.45 -3.59 0.71
C TRP A 9 -9.52 -2.72 1.37
N ASP A 10 -9.45 -2.69 2.71
CA ASP A 10 -9.96 -1.62 3.54
C ASP A 10 -8.80 -0.67 3.83
N VAL A 11 -8.84 0.56 3.31
CA VAL A 11 -7.72 1.51 3.40
C VAL A 11 -7.63 2.13 4.81
N GLY A 12 -8.68 2.11 5.64
CA GLY A 12 -8.61 2.65 7.01
C GLY A 12 -8.11 1.65 8.06
N ALA A 13 -8.17 0.35 7.78
CA ALA A 13 -7.52 -0.67 8.60
C ALA A 13 -5.97 -0.58 8.61
N PHE A 14 -5.36 0.23 7.73
CA PHE A 14 -3.91 0.35 7.60
C PHE A 14 -3.23 1.03 8.79
N LYS A 15 -3.95 1.87 9.55
CA LYS A 15 -3.29 2.67 10.60
C LYS A 15 -2.88 1.87 11.84
N THR A 16 -3.39 0.64 12.03
CA THR A 16 -3.19 -0.07 13.31
C THR A 16 -2.71 -1.52 13.21
N ALA A 17 -2.73 -2.22 12.06
CA ALA A 17 -2.49 -3.68 12.09
C ALA A 17 -1.63 -4.34 10.99
N CYS A 18 -1.55 -3.83 9.76
CA CYS A 18 -0.86 -4.54 8.68
C CYS A 18 0.44 -3.81 8.27
N ARG A 19 1.60 -4.29 8.74
CA ARG A 19 2.91 -3.82 8.25
C ARG A 19 3.07 -4.31 6.81
N ALA A 20 3.07 -3.42 5.82
CA ALA A 20 3.14 -3.81 4.42
C ALA A 20 4.51 -3.50 3.80
N VAL A 21 4.91 -4.29 2.81
CA VAL A 21 6.13 -4.11 2.02
C VAL A 21 5.76 -4.19 0.54
N ALA A 22 6.26 -3.24 -0.25
CA ALA A 22 6.19 -3.24 -1.70
C ALA A 22 7.60 -3.21 -2.29
N PHE A 23 7.72 -3.67 -3.54
CA PHE A 23 8.97 -3.64 -4.29
C PHE A 23 8.84 -2.67 -5.45
N ALA A 24 9.92 -1.98 -5.77
CA ALA A 24 10.02 -1.11 -6.94
C ALA A 24 11.20 -1.55 -7.81
N ALA A 25 11.02 -1.46 -9.13
CA ALA A 25 12.05 -1.80 -10.11
C ALA A 25 13.19 -0.76 -10.12
N SER A 26 12.87 0.48 -9.76
CA SER A 26 13.80 1.60 -9.71
C SER A 26 14.10 1.98 -8.26
N PRO A 27 15.36 2.29 -7.90
CA PRO A 27 15.69 2.86 -6.60
C PRO A 27 14.94 4.18 -6.37
N PRO A 28 14.42 4.45 -5.16
CA PRO A 28 13.74 5.70 -4.86
C PRO A 28 14.70 6.88 -4.99
N GLN A 29 14.23 7.97 -5.58
CA GLN A 29 14.95 9.23 -5.69
C GLN A 29 14.33 10.27 -4.76
N ALA A 30 15.16 10.99 -4.01
CA ALA A 30 14.67 11.98 -3.06
C ALA A 30 13.85 13.07 -3.74
N GLY A 31 12.63 13.31 -3.24
CA GLY A 31 11.71 14.31 -3.79
C GLY A 31 10.98 13.87 -5.06
N VAL A 32 11.16 12.63 -5.52
CA VAL A 32 10.43 12.06 -6.66
C VAL A 32 9.45 11.01 -6.15
N PRO A 33 8.17 11.06 -6.56
CA PRO A 33 7.21 10.03 -6.20
C PRO A 33 7.61 8.65 -6.70
N LEU A 34 7.43 7.63 -5.86
CA LEU A 34 7.61 6.24 -6.21
C LEU A 34 6.42 5.75 -7.06
N ALA A 35 6.71 5.24 -8.26
CA ALA A 35 5.70 4.77 -9.22
C ALA A 35 6.01 3.39 -9.83
N ASP A 36 7.29 3.03 -9.97
CA ASP A 36 7.74 1.81 -10.67
C ASP A 36 7.61 0.55 -9.81
N PHE A 37 6.43 0.30 -9.24
CA PHE A 37 6.18 -0.89 -8.41
C PHE A 37 6.25 -2.19 -9.22
N THR A 38 6.70 -3.27 -8.57
CA THR A 38 6.84 -4.61 -9.16
C THR A 38 6.34 -5.68 -8.19
N SER A 39 5.98 -6.84 -8.73
CA SER A 39 5.68 -8.03 -7.92
C SER A 39 6.87 -8.41 -7.03
N PRO A 40 6.59 -8.90 -5.81
CA PRO A 40 7.63 -9.39 -4.90
C PRO A 40 8.51 -10.45 -5.56
N PRO A 41 9.85 -10.35 -5.44
CA PRO A 41 10.75 -11.40 -5.91
C PRO A 41 10.62 -12.66 -5.05
N ALA A 42 11.01 -13.82 -5.59
CA ALA A 42 10.83 -15.12 -4.93
C ALA A 42 11.51 -15.27 -3.55
N TRP A 43 12.50 -14.43 -3.23
CA TRP A 43 13.16 -14.42 -1.91
C TRP A 43 12.43 -13.56 -0.88
N ALA A 44 11.40 -12.79 -1.29
CA ALA A 44 10.70 -11.84 -0.45
C ALA A 44 9.83 -12.50 0.64
N ASP A 45 9.52 -13.79 0.51
CA ASP A 45 8.73 -14.56 1.49
C ASP A 45 9.31 -14.47 2.91
N ALA A 46 10.62 -14.19 3.05
CA ALA A 46 11.24 -13.95 4.34
C ALA A 46 10.65 -12.76 5.13
N PHE A 47 10.08 -11.77 4.45
CA PHE A 47 9.38 -10.65 5.10
C PHE A 47 8.08 -11.10 5.77
N GLU A 48 7.39 -12.09 5.20
CA GLU A 48 6.17 -12.64 5.81
C GLU A 48 6.46 -13.31 7.15
N LEU A 49 7.63 -13.96 7.28
CA LEU A 49 8.11 -14.50 8.57
C LEU A 49 8.31 -13.40 9.63
N GLY A 50 8.62 -12.17 9.18
CA GLY A 50 8.70 -10.98 10.03
C GLY A 50 7.36 -10.32 10.33
N GLY A 51 6.25 -10.90 9.87
CA GLY A 51 4.90 -10.34 10.05
C GLY A 51 4.57 -9.20 9.09
N PHE A 52 5.32 -9.07 7.98
CA PHE A 52 4.98 -8.13 6.92
C PHE A 52 4.05 -8.78 5.89
N ARG A 53 3.14 -7.99 5.34
CA ARG A 53 2.34 -8.36 4.17
C ARG A 53 3.07 -7.89 2.92
N LEU A 54 3.38 -8.83 2.02
CA LEU A 54 3.87 -8.50 0.69
C LEU A 54 2.72 -7.97 -0.18
N LEU A 55 2.92 -6.81 -0.80
CA LEU A 55 1.98 -6.22 -1.74
C LEU A 55 2.38 -6.58 -3.17
N ASP A 56 1.45 -7.14 -3.93
CA ASP A 56 1.66 -7.41 -5.34
C ASP A 56 1.38 -6.17 -6.21
N ILE A 57 2.04 -6.10 -7.38
CA ILE A 57 1.80 -5.02 -8.35
C ILE A 57 0.33 -4.90 -8.71
N GLY A 58 -0.39 -6.02 -8.87
CA GLY A 58 -1.79 -6.02 -9.22
C GLY A 58 -2.67 -5.33 -8.18
N GLU A 59 -2.20 -5.22 -6.95
CA GLU A 59 -2.89 -4.50 -5.89
C GLU A 59 -2.45 -3.03 -5.79
N LEU A 60 -1.17 -2.76 -6.02
CA LEU A 60 -0.60 -1.41 -6.00
C LEU A 60 -1.10 -0.53 -7.14
N ILE A 61 -1.41 -1.13 -8.30
CA ILE A 61 -1.94 -0.40 -9.47
C ILE A 61 -3.46 -0.20 -9.44
N ILE A 62 -4.16 -0.68 -8.41
CA ILE A 62 -5.61 -0.50 -8.29
C ILE A 62 -5.88 1.01 -8.30
N PRO A 63 -6.75 1.51 -9.20
CA PRO A 63 -7.14 2.91 -9.18
C PRO A 63 -7.76 3.27 -7.84
N LEU A 64 -7.37 4.40 -7.26
CA LEU A 64 -7.88 4.77 -5.94
C LEU A 64 -9.41 4.93 -5.95
N ALA A 65 -9.99 5.36 -7.07
CA ALA A 65 -11.43 5.44 -7.28
C ALA A 65 -12.17 4.08 -7.20
N ALA A 66 -11.45 2.97 -7.35
CA ALA A 66 -11.98 1.61 -7.22
C ALA A 66 -11.63 0.95 -5.88
N ALA A 67 -10.84 1.63 -5.03
CA ALA A 67 -10.49 1.18 -3.69
C ALA A 67 -11.49 1.70 -2.66
N ASP A 68 -11.68 0.95 -1.58
CA ASP A 68 -12.54 1.39 -0.48
C ASP A 68 -11.80 2.39 0.42
N THR A 69 -12.11 3.67 0.22
CA THR A 69 -11.57 4.78 1.02
C THR A 69 -12.51 5.21 2.15
N SER A 70 -13.59 4.47 2.41
CA SER A 70 -14.62 4.88 3.38
C SER A 70 -14.10 4.93 4.83
N GLU A 71 -13.05 4.18 5.14
CA GLU A 71 -12.41 4.18 6.45
C GLU A 71 -11.25 5.19 6.58
N LEU A 72 -10.94 5.97 5.53
CA LEU A 72 -9.99 7.07 5.67
C LEU A 72 -10.57 8.16 6.57
N ALA A 73 -9.77 8.61 7.54
CA ALA A 73 -10.11 9.78 8.35
C ALA A 73 -10.11 11.06 7.50
N GLU A 74 -10.82 12.10 7.95
CA GLU A 74 -10.92 13.37 7.21
C GLU A 74 -9.55 13.96 6.84
N ALA A 75 -8.57 13.91 7.76
CA ALA A 75 -7.22 14.38 7.50
C ALA A 75 -6.49 13.59 6.39
N GLU A 76 -6.81 12.30 6.22
CA GLU A 76 -6.25 11.45 5.15
C GLU A 76 -6.96 11.74 3.82
N LEU A 77 -8.26 12.00 3.85
CA LEU A 77 -9.00 12.46 2.68
C LEU A 77 -8.50 13.83 2.20
N GLU A 78 -8.12 14.73 3.10
CA GLU A 78 -7.48 16.01 2.74
C GLU A 78 -6.13 15.79 2.03
N GLN A 79 -5.31 14.86 2.51
CA GLN A 79 -4.05 14.49 1.85
C GLN A 79 -4.31 13.92 0.43
N VAL A 80 -5.29 13.03 0.30
CA VAL A 80 -5.72 12.48 -1.01
C VAL A 80 -6.17 13.61 -1.94
N ARG A 81 -6.94 14.59 -1.45
CA ARG A 81 -7.41 15.72 -2.27
C ARG A 81 -6.27 16.63 -2.72
N TYR A 82 -5.25 16.81 -1.88
CA TYR A 82 -4.09 17.65 -2.13
C TYR A 82 -3.11 16.99 -3.11
N TRP A 83 -2.70 15.74 -2.86
CA TRP A 83 -1.72 15.01 -3.69
C TRP A 83 -2.33 14.31 -4.90
N ARG A 84 -3.64 14.01 -4.86
CA ARG A 84 -4.40 13.32 -5.93
C ARG A 84 -3.74 12.06 -6.47
N PRO A 85 -3.39 11.09 -5.61
CA PRO A 85 -2.85 9.81 -6.08
C PRO A 85 -3.86 9.10 -6.98
N GLY A 86 -3.37 8.56 -8.09
CA GLY A 86 -4.15 7.79 -9.06
C GLY A 86 -4.33 6.34 -8.64
N THR A 87 -3.40 5.80 -7.85
CA THR A 87 -3.38 4.38 -7.45
C THR A 87 -3.23 4.19 -5.94
N VAL A 88 -3.55 2.98 -5.46
CA VAL A 88 -3.34 2.60 -4.06
C VAL A 88 -1.85 2.66 -3.67
N GLY A 89 -0.95 2.23 -4.57
CA GLY A 89 0.50 2.30 -4.33
C GLY A 89 0.99 3.73 -4.17
N GLU A 90 0.48 4.65 -5.00
CA GLU A 90 0.82 6.07 -4.86
C GLU A 90 0.37 6.64 -3.53
N LEU A 91 -0.84 6.31 -3.07
CA LEU A 91 -1.35 6.77 -1.77
C LEU A 91 -0.56 6.20 -0.58
N MET A 92 -0.08 4.96 -0.68
CA MET A 92 0.56 4.28 0.45
C MET A 92 2.02 4.67 0.67
N PHE A 93 2.73 5.07 -0.39
CA PHE A 93 4.19 5.20 -0.36
C PHE A 93 4.73 6.59 -0.71
N ASN A 94 3.86 7.58 -0.96
CA ASN A 94 4.23 8.97 -1.24
C ASN A 94 3.55 9.94 -0.28
#